data_AF-A0A9W5XMN7-F1
#
_entry.id   AF-A0A9W5XMN7-F1
#
_cell.length_a   1.000
_cell.length_b   1.000
_cell.length_c   1.000
_cell.angle_alpha   90.00
_cell.angle_beta   90.00
_cell.angle_gamma   90.00
#
_symmetry.space_group_name_H-M   'P 1'
#
loop_
_entity.id
_entity.type
_entity.pdbx_description
1 polymer ?
#
loop_
_entity_poly.entity_id
_entity_poly.type
_entity_poly.pdbx_seq_one_letter_code
_entity_poly.pdbx_strand_id
1 'polypeptide(L)'
;MKDVRTCIATAAAILAPATMIGVDLTDGATRPGYQLTRHWISHLSLGDLGWLGTVKLVAVGLLIVAIAIGLRDRARAAGETPRGATWKSVALAGLALVSTAVFPIDPGLDYPPGAIGRQTWLGGLHDLAGLLVVAALTVTAWRLGRDLDPRGATVRAAITHAGQRADADAEPAAGDDTDAISESGIDERTDPTAGPASGQLVGTGGQPTGWRDVGRGVAALVLTAFLTCATLVTLDHAGLFPGAPGGAFERIAIYAGIAWLGAAGTRLLTRP
;
A
#
# COMPACT_ATOMS: atom_id res chain seq x y z
N MET A 1 3.64 27.94 -5.80
CA MET A 1 4.55 27.33 -4.79
C MET A 1 3.89 26.07 -4.26
N LYS A 2 4.61 24.96 -4.09
CA LYS A 2 4.03 23.74 -3.48
C LYS A 2 3.67 24.06 -2.02
N ASP A 3 2.51 23.59 -1.56
CA ASP A 3 2.10 23.71 -0.17
C ASP A 3 3.13 23.02 0.76
N VAL A 4 3.42 23.64 1.90
CA VAL A 4 4.40 23.16 2.89
C VAL A 4 4.06 21.73 3.33
N ARG A 5 2.77 21.40 3.45
CA ARG A 5 2.32 20.06 3.82
C ARG A 5 2.67 19.02 2.77
N THR A 6 2.58 19.36 1.48
CA THR A 6 3.01 18.49 0.38
C THR A 6 4.52 18.26 0.40
N CYS A 7 5.32 19.29 0.71
CA CYS A 7 6.76 19.16 0.88
C CYS A 7 7.11 18.20 2.03
N ILE A 8 6.47 18.37 3.20
CA ILE A 8 6.66 17.49 4.36
C ILE A 8 6.29 16.04 4.02
N ALA A 9 5.13 15.80 3.41
CA ALA A 9 4.70 14.47 3.03
C ALA A 9 5.64 13.81 2.00
N THR A 10 6.18 14.59 1.07
CA THR A 10 7.15 14.10 0.07
C THR A 10 8.47 13.73 0.74
N ALA A 11 8.99 14.57 1.64
CA ALA A 11 10.17 14.25 2.42
C ALA A 11 9.95 12.99 3.27
N ALA A 12 8.78 12.85 3.90
CA ALA A 12 8.43 11.68 4.67
C ALA A 12 8.39 10.39 3.81
N ALA A 13 7.92 10.47 2.57
CA ALA A 13 7.92 9.35 1.63
C ALA A 13 9.34 8.87 1.25
N ILE A 14 10.33 9.76 1.28
CA ILE A 14 11.74 9.40 1.05
C ILE A 14 12.38 8.88 2.34
N LEU A 15 12.14 9.58 3.46
CA LEU A 15 12.79 9.30 4.73
C LEU A 15 12.28 8.03 5.41
N ALA A 16 10.99 7.66 5.26
CA ALA A 16 10.43 6.46 5.89
C ALA A 16 11.16 5.17 5.50
N PRO A 17 11.30 4.80 4.19
CA PRO A 17 12.04 3.61 3.81
C PRO A 17 13.53 3.72 4.12
N ALA A 18 14.15 4.89 3.91
CA ALA A 18 15.57 5.10 4.18
C ALA A 18 15.91 4.88 5.67
N THR A 19 15.08 5.42 6.57
CA THR A 19 15.25 5.27 8.01
C THR A 19 15.01 3.83 8.44
N MET A 20 13.93 3.19 7.99
CA MET A 20 13.63 1.81 8.35
C MET A 20 14.77 0.87 7.94
N ILE A 21 15.18 0.91 6.67
CA ILE A 21 16.17 0.00 6.11
C ILE A 21 17.56 0.31 6.67
N GLY A 22 17.96 1.59 6.67
CA GLY A 22 19.29 2.01 7.10
C GLY A 22 19.55 1.70 8.58
N VAL A 23 18.61 2.05 9.45
CA VAL A 23 18.76 1.81 10.89
C VAL A 23 18.66 0.32 11.19
N ASP A 24 17.72 -0.42 10.59
CA ASP A 24 17.60 -1.86 10.83
C ASP A 24 18.86 -2.64 10.42
N LEU A 25 19.40 -2.38 9.23
CA LEU A 25 20.60 -3.06 8.75
C LEU A 25 21.83 -2.69 9.57
N THR A 26 22.01 -1.40 9.88
CA THR A 26 23.17 -0.93 10.65
C THR A 26 23.14 -1.47 12.07
N ASP A 27 21.99 -1.37 12.73
CA ASP A 27 21.83 -1.83 14.10
C ASP A 27 21.88 -3.35 14.18
N GLY A 28 21.15 -4.05 13.30
CA GLY A 28 21.15 -5.50 13.24
C GLY A 28 22.51 -6.11 12.88
N ALA A 29 23.33 -5.45 12.07
CA ALA A 29 24.68 -5.91 11.73
C ALA A 29 25.69 -5.71 12.87
N THR A 30 25.41 -4.81 13.81
CA THR A 30 26.35 -4.44 14.89
C THR A 30 25.89 -4.90 16.28
N ARG A 31 24.62 -5.31 16.42
CA ARG A 31 24.03 -5.75 17.68
C ARG A 31 24.51 -7.16 18.08
N PRO A 32 25.17 -7.32 19.25
CA PRO A 32 25.64 -8.63 19.70
C PRO A 32 24.49 -9.64 19.85
N GLY A 33 24.71 -10.85 19.34
CA GLY A 33 23.73 -11.94 19.39
C GLY A 33 22.55 -11.80 18.44
N TYR A 34 22.39 -10.66 17.76
CA TYR A 34 21.33 -10.46 16.77
C TYR A 34 21.73 -11.05 15.41
N GLN A 35 20.80 -11.73 14.74
CA GLN A 35 21.01 -12.30 13.42
C GLN A 35 19.95 -11.79 12.45
N LEU A 36 20.36 -10.98 11.46
CA LEU A 36 19.47 -10.39 10.44
C LEU A 36 18.61 -11.43 9.69
N THR A 37 19.11 -12.65 9.53
CA THR A 37 18.38 -13.71 8.83
C THR A 37 17.38 -14.43 9.73
N ARG A 38 17.66 -14.55 11.03
CA ARG A 38 16.84 -15.34 11.97
C ARG A 38 15.86 -14.47 12.75
N HIS A 39 16.30 -13.32 13.24
CA HIS A 39 15.57 -12.50 14.21
C HIS A 39 14.69 -11.44 13.56
N TRP A 40 13.57 -11.14 14.23
CA TRP A 40 12.60 -10.13 13.82
C TRP A 40 13.19 -8.72 13.86
N ILE A 41 12.77 -7.83 12.95
CA ILE A 41 13.14 -6.40 12.95
C ILE A 41 12.84 -5.75 14.31
N SER A 42 11.72 -6.13 14.94
CA SER A 42 11.27 -5.61 16.23
C SER A 42 12.04 -6.17 17.43
N HIS A 43 12.74 -7.31 17.31
CA HIS A 43 13.64 -7.78 18.38
C HIS A 43 14.74 -6.76 18.68
N LEU A 44 15.14 -5.90 17.74
CA LEU A 44 16.08 -4.80 18.01
C LEU A 44 15.54 -3.77 19.01
N SER A 45 14.27 -3.86 19.40
CA SER A 45 13.68 -3.07 20.49
C SER A 45 13.96 -3.66 21.89
N LEU A 46 14.68 -4.78 21.98
CA LEU A 46 15.07 -5.46 23.21
C LEU A 46 16.57 -5.27 23.51
N GLY A 47 16.92 -5.44 24.80
CA GLY A 47 18.29 -5.31 25.31
C GLY A 47 18.70 -3.86 25.57
N ASP A 48 19.98 -3.65 25.88
CA ASP A 48 20.52 -2.37 26.39
C ASP A 48 20.31 -1.19 25.43
N LEU A 49 20.30 -1.47 24.13
CA LEU A 49 20.10 -0.49 23.07
C LEU A 49 18.73 -0.63 22.40
N GLY A 50 17.79 -1.32 23.05
CA GLY A 50 16.42 -1.54 22.57
C GLY A 50 15.66 -0.24 22.27
N TRP A 51 15.97 0.84 22.98
CA TRP A 51 15.38 2.14 22.73
C TRP A 51 15.62 2.63 21.28
N LEU A 52 16.73 2.26 20.62
CA LEU A 52 16.99 2.58 19.21
C LEU A 52 15.96 1.91 18.31
N GLY A 53 15.66 0.62 18.55
CA GLY A 53 14.62 -0.12 17.86
C GLY A 53 13.25 0.52 18.04
N THR A 54 12.89 0.88 19.27
CA THR A 54 11.61 1.55 19.57
C THR A 54 11.50 2.91 18.88
N VAL A 55 12.54 3.76 18.96
CA VAL A 55 12.56 5.07 18.30
C VAL A 55 12.47 4.94 16.79
N LYS A 56 13.17 3.98 16.17
CA LYS A 56 13.06 3.66 14.74
C LYS A 56 11.61 3.37 14.36
N LEU A 57 10.93 2.48 15.10
CA LEU A 57 9.55 2.09 14.81
C LEU A 57 8.59 3.29 14.92
N VAL A 58 8.70 4.08 15.99
CA VAL A 58 7.89 5.31 16.16
C VAL A 58 8.16 6.30 15.03
N ALA A 59 9.42 6.61 14.75
CA ALA A 59 9.80 7.61 13.75
C ALA A 59 9.29 7.22 12.36
N VAL A 60 9.50 5.96 11.94
CA VAL A 60 9.00 5.48 10.65
C VAL A 60 7.47 5.47 10.62
N GLY A 61 6.80 5.04 11.69
CA GLY A 61 5.34 5.07 11.78
C GLY A 61 4.76 6.48 11.60
N LEU A 62 5.36 7.48 12.26
CA LEU A 62 4.96 8.88 12.13
C LEU A 62 5.24 9.45 10.73
N LEU A 63 6.36 9.09 10.10
CA LEU A 63 6.64 9.46 8.72
C LEU A 63 5.58 8.87 7.77
N ILE A 64 5.18 7.62 7.96
CA ILE A 64 4.10 6.99 7.17
C ILE A 64 2.76 7.70 7.39
N VAL A 65 2.45 8.13 8.62
CA VAL A 65 1.25 8.94 8.89
C VAL A 65 1.31 10.29 8.17
N ALA A 66 2.48 10.94 8.10
CA ALA A 66 2.64 12.19 7.34
C ALA A 66 2.40 11.98 5.83
N ILE A 67 2.84 10.85 5.26
CA ILE A 67 2.51 10.47 3.87
C ILE A 67 1.00 10.33 3.71
N ALA A 68 0.32 9.64 4.64
CA ALA A 68 -1.13 9.47 4.60
C ALA A 68 -1.87 10.82 4.60
N ILE A 69 -1.46 11.75 5.45
CA ILE A 69 -2.05 13.10 5.51
C ILE A 69 -1.85 13.82 4.17
N GLY A 70 -0.66 13.78 3.58
CA GLY A 70 -0.39 14.39 2.28
C GLY A 70 -1.24 13.80 1.15
N LEU A 71 -1.40 12.47 1.12
CA LEU A 71 -2.26 11.79 0.14
C LEU A 71 -3.74 12.13 0.33
N ARG A 72 -4.19 12.25 1.58
CA ARG A 72 -5.56 12.67 1.90
C ARG A 72 -5.82 14.10 1.42
N ASP A 73 -4.92 15.02 1.71
CA ASP A 73 -5.07 16.43 1.37
C ASP A 73 -5.01 16.62 -0.16
N ARG A 74 -4.12 15.89 -0.86
CA ARG A 74 -4.11 15.81 -2.34
C ARG A 74 -5.45 15.33 -2.90
N ALA A 75 -5.97 14.21 -2.40
CA ALA A 75 -7.22 13.63 -2.90
C ALA A 75 -8.40 14.59 -2.73
N ARG A 76 -8.45 15.29 -1.58
CA ARG A 76 -9.44 16.34 -1.31
C ARG A 76 -9.33 17.52 -2.28
N ALA A 77 -8.12 18.00 -2.55
CA ALA A 77 -7.89 19.09 -3.49
C ALA A 77 -8.29 18.73 -4.93
N ALA A 78 -8.15 17.46 -5.31
CA ALA A 78 -8.54 16.94 -6.63
C ALA A 78 -10.05 16.64 -6.76
N GLY A 79 -10.86 16.89 -5.72
CA GLY A 79 -12.29 16.56 -5.73
C GLY A 79 -12.58 15.05 -5.82
N GLU A 80 -11.59 14.19 -5.59
CA GLU A 80 -11.76 12.74 -5.65
C GLU A 80 -12.61 12.28 -4.46
N THR A 81 -13.71 11.57 -4.74
CA THR A 81 -14.59 11.11 -3.67
C THR A 81 -13.84 10.20 -2.68
N PRO A 82 -14.09 10.29 -1.36
CA PRO A 82 -13.33 9.57 -0.31
C PRO A 82 -13.38 8.02 -0.37
N ARG A 83 -14.05 7.47 -1.39
CA ARG A 83 -14.17 6.03 -1.65
C ARG A 83 -12.85 5.42 -2.16
N GLY A 84 -11.90 6.24 -2.63
CA GLY A 84 -10.50 5.86 -2.87
C GLY A 84 -9.64 5.90 -1.60
N ALA A 85 -9.72 4.85 -0.79
CA ALA A 85 -9.19 4.78 0.58
C ALA A 85 -7.66 4.55 0.70
N THR A 86 -6.84 4.95 -0.27
CA THR A 86 -5.38 4.71 -0.25
C THR A 86 -4.70 5.34 0.96
N TRP A 87 -5.01 6.61 1.24
CA TRP A 87 -4.49 7.28 2.44
C TRP A 87 -4.90 6.57 3.75
N LYS A 88 -6.06 5.88 3.77
CA LYS A 88 -6.51 5.14 4.96
C LYS A 88 -5.67 3.90 5.21
N SER A 89 -5.30 3.16 4.16
CA SER A 89 -4.42 2.00 4.31
C SER A 89 -2.99 2.43 4.67
N VAL A 90 -2.53 3.55 4.13
CA VAL A 90 -1.25 4.16 4.53
C VAL A 90 -1.29 4.59 6.00
N ALA A 91 -2.36 5.28 6.43
CA ALA A 91 -2.53 5.68 7.82
C ALA A 91 -2.57 4.47 8.76
N LEU A 92 -3.29 3.41 8.38
CA LEU A 92 -3.33 2.16 9.14
C LEU A 92 -1.93 1.54 9.27
N ALA A 93 -1.14 1.50 8.18
CA ALA A 93 0.22 0.98 8.24
C ALA A 93 1.10 1.79 9.22
N GLY A 94 1.03 3.11 9.16
CA GLY A 94 1.80 3.99 10.06
C GLY A 94 1.36 3.87 11.52
N LEU A 95 0.06 3.88 11.79
CA LEU A 95 -0.48 3.73 13.14
C LEU A 95 -0.19 2.34 13.72
N ALA A 96 -0.33 1.28 12.92
CA ALA A 96 0.02 -0.07 13.35
C ALA A 96 1.52 -0.17 13.69
N LEU A 97 2.39 0.49 12.94
CA LEU A 97 3.82 0.51 13.22
C LEU A 97 4.17 1.32 14.48
N VAL A 98 3.42 2.39 14.79
CA VAL A 98 3.55 3.06 16.10
C VAL A 98 3.08 2.12 17.22
N SER A 99 2.00 1.37 17.02
CA SER A 99 1.51 0.40 18.00
C SER A 99 2.52 -0.70 18.30
N THR A 100 3.30 -1.19 17.32
CA THR A 100 4.39 -2.16 17.59
C THR A 100 5.52 -1.54 18.43
N ALA A 101 5.68 -0.22 18.44
CA ALA A 101 6.63 0.43 19.33
C ALA A 101 6.08 0.62 20.76
N VAL A 102 4.77 0.85 20.88
CA VAL A 102 4.07 1.05 22.17
C VAL A 102 3.94 -0.27 22.93
N PHE A 103 3.64 -1.36 22.23
CA PHE A 103 3.55 -2.70 22.80
C PHE A 103 4.87 -3.42 22.58
N PRO A 104 5.68 -3.70 23.63
CA PRO A 104 6.96 -4.38 23.46
C PRO A 104 6.79 -5.79 22.90
N ILE A 105 7.67 -6.19 21.99
CA ILE A 105 7.77 -7.59 21.56
C ILE A 105 8.31 -8.44 22.71
N ASP A 106 7.87 -9.70 22.81
CA ASP A 106 8.45 -10.64 23.76
C ASP A 106 9.83 -11.13 23.27
N PRO A 107 10.77 -11.44 24.19
CA PRO A 107 11.97 -12.19 23.84
C PRO A 107 11.63 -13.53 23.18
N GLY A 108 12.39 -13.91 22.16
CA GLY A 108 12.19 -15.13 21.40
C GLY A 108 13.40 -15.46 20.53
N LEU A 109 13.45 -16.69 19.99
CA LEU A 109 14.54 -17.14 19.12
C LEU A 109 15.95 -16.91 19.73
N ASP A 110 16.07 -17.13 21.03
CA ASP A 110 17.29 -16.94 21.83
C ASP A 110 17.81 -15.48 21.90
N TYR A 111 16.95 -14.50 21.59
CA TYR A 111 17.28 -13.08 21.62
C TYR A 111 16.40 -12.27 22.60
N PRO A 112 16.99 -11.31 23.35
CA PRO A 112 18.43 -11.07 23.48
C PRO A 112 19.14 -12.21 24.26
N PRO A 113 20.47 -12.34 24.14
CA PRO A 113 21.20 -13.38 24.86
C PRO A 113 20.90 -13.39 26.36
N GLY A 114 20.55 -14.56 26.90
CA GLY A 114 20.21 -14.74 28.32
C GLY A 114 18.77 -14.39 28.69
N ALA A 115 17.95 -13.85 27.77
CA ALA A 115 16.53 -13.67 28.01
C ALA A 115 15.78 -15.00 27.92
N ILE A 116 14.87 -15.24 28.86
CA ILE A 116 13.96 -16.39 28.82
C ILE A 116 12.76 -16.00 27.96
N GLY A 117 12.56 -16.72 26.85
CA GLY A 117 11.39 -16.52 25.99
C GLY A 117 10.10 -16.82 26.76
N ARG A 118 9.24 -15.81 26.89
CA ARG A 118 7.93 -15.94 27.55
C ARG A 118 6.92 -15.08 26.83
N GLN A 119 5.85 -15.71 26.35
CA GLN A 119 4.72 -15.01 25.77
C GLN A 119 3.95 -14.22 26.83
N THR A 120 3.69 -12.95 26.53
CA THR A 120 2.91 -12.03 27.35
C THR A 120 1.76 -11.45 26.53
N TRP A 121 0.75 -10.90 27.20
CA TRP A 121 -0.37 -10.25 26.51
C TRP A 121 0.05 -8.99 25.75
N LEU A 122 1.09 -8.27 26.23
CA LEU A 122 1.67 -7.12 25.53
C LEU A 122 2.40 -7.56 24.26
N GLY A 123 3.17 -8.65 24.31
CA GLY A 123 3.76 -9.25 23.12
C GLY A 123 2.71 -9.72 22.12
N GLY A 124 1.60 -10.30 22.58
CA GLY A 124 0.47 -10.63 21.70
C GLY A 124 -0.14 -9.41 20.99
N LEU A 125 -0.21 -8.24 21.66
CA LEU A 125 -0.64 -6.99 21.02
C LEU A 125 0.41 -6.46 20.03
N HIS A 126 1.70 -6.64 20.32
CA HIS A 126 2.79 -6.35 19.37
C HIS A 126 2.65 -7.19 18.10
N ASP A 127 2.45 -8.50 18.25
CA ASP A 127 2.32 -9.44 17.13
C ASP A 127 1.11 -9.10 16.25
N LEU A 128 -0.04 -8.78 16.87
CA LEU A 128 -1.22 -8.31 16.16
C LEU A 128 -0.95 -7.00 15.41
N ALA A 129 -0.27 -6.04 16.04
CA ALA A 129 0.11 -4.79 15.40
C ALA A 129 1.07 -5.03 14.22
N GLY A 130 2.04 -5.95 14.34
CA GLY A 130 2.94 -6.36 13.27
C GLY A 130 2.20 -6.98 12.08
N LEU A 131 1.23 -7.87 12.34
CA LEU A 131 0.36 -8.42 11.31
C LEU A 131 -0.44 -7.32 10.58
N LEU A 132 -0.96 -6.33 11.32
CA LEU A 132 -1.67 -5.19 10.75
C LEU A 132 -0.76 -4.31 9.88
N VAL A 133 0.51 -4.12 10.25
CA VAL A 133 1.50 -3.41 9.40
C VAL A 133 1.61 -4.10 8.05
N VAL A 134 1.84 -5.41 8.03
CA VAL A 134 2.04 -6.17 6.77
C VAL A 134 0.77 -6.20 5.93
N ALA A 135 -0.38 -6.44 6.55
CA ALA A 135 -1.67 -6.41 5.85
C ALA A 135 -1.94 -5.02 5.23
N ALA A 136 -1.67 -3.96 5.99
CA ALA A 136 -1.86 -2.60 5.51
C ALA A 136 -0.86 -2.22 4.40
N LEU A 137 0.41 -2.65 4.48
CA LEU A 137 1.39 -2.46 3.41
C LEU A 137 1.02 -3.22 2.13
N THR A 138 0.50 -4.44 2.26
CA THR A 138 -0.01 -5.24 1.13
C THR A 138 -1.14 -4.50 0.40
N VAL A 139 -2.16 -4.05 1.15
CA VAL A 139 -3.28 -3.29 0.58
C VAL A 139 -2.79 -1.97 -0.02
N THR A 140 -1.88 -1.29 0.66
CA THR A 140 -1.31 -0.02 0.21
C THR A 140 -0.55 -0.18 -1.10
N ALA A 141 0.25 -1.24 -1.24
CA ALA A 141 0.99 -1.50 -2.47
C ALA A 141 0.08 -1.69 -3.69
N TRP A 142 -0.98 -2.48 -3.52
CA TRP A 142 -2.01 -2.68 -4.54
C TRP A 142 -2.74 -1.38 -4.89
N ARG A 143 -3.14 -0.58 -3.88
CA ARG A 143 -3.86 0.68 -4.08
C ARG A 143 -3.02 1.73 -4.79
N LEU A 144 -1.77 1.94 -4.35
CA LEU A 144 -0.85 2.88 -4.99
C LEU A 144 -0.55 2.51 -6.44
N GLY A 145 -0.41 1.22 -6.75
CA GLY A 145 -0.29 0.76 -8.14
C GLY A 145 -1.51 1.11 -8.99
N ARG A 146 -2.73 0.99 -8.43
CA ARG A 146 -3.96 1.41 -9.11
C ARG A 146 -4.05 2.92 -9.31
N ASP A 147 -3.67 3.72 -8.32
CA ASP A 147 -3.74 5.18 -8.38
C ASP A 147 -2.69 5.77 -9.33
N LEU A 148 -1.57 5.07 -9.52
CA LEU A 148 -0.53 5.48 -10.46
C LEU A 148 -0.84 5.12 -11.91
N ASP A 149 -1.69 4.13 -12.18
CA ASP A 149 -1.96 3.65 -13.54
C ASP A 149 -2.88 4.60 -14.35
N PRO A 150 -2.39 5.18 -15.46
CA PRO A 150 -3.16 6.07 -16.33
C PRO A 150 -4.43 5.42 -16.88
N ARG A 151 -4.42 4.10 -17.12
CA ARG A 151 -5.57 3.36 -17.67
C ARG A 151 -6.79 3.41 -16.74
N GLY A 152 -6.57 3.62 -15.44
CA GLY A 152 -7.63 3.82 -14.45
C GLY A 152 -8.26 5.20 -14.47
N ALA A 153 -7.49 6.22 -14.82
CA ALA A 153 -7.99 7.58 -14.95
C ALA A 153 -8.96 7.69 -16.13
N THR A 154 -8.68 7.03 -17.25
CA THR A 154 -9.55 7.03 -18.44
C THR A 154 -10.90 6.35 -18.17
N VAL A 155 -10.91 5.21 -17.50
CA VAL A 155 -12.16 4.49 -17.15
C VAL A 155 -12.98 5.28 -16.13
N ARG A 156 -12.35 5.88 -15.12
CA ARG A 156 -13.03 6.78 -14.17
C ARG A 156 -13.63 8.00 -14.87
N ALA A 157 -12.87 8.64 -15.76
CA ALA A 157 -13.35 9.78 -16.52
C ALA A 157 -14.55 9.41 -17.40
N ALA A 158 -14.51 8.24 -18.05
CA ALA A 158 -15.64 7.73 -18.85
C ALA A 158 -16.88 7.45 -18.00
N ILE A 159 -16.73 6.84 -16.81
CA ILE A 159 -17.85 6.57 -15.89
C ILE A 159 -18.44 7.87 -15.33
N THR A 160 -17.60 8.83 -14.93
CA THR A 160 -18.07 10.14 -14.45
C THR A 160 -18.81 10.90 -15.55
N HIS A 161 -18.27 10.89 -16.77
CA HIS A 161 -18.92 11.56 -17.92
C HIS A 161 -20.22 10.88 -18.33
N ALA A 162 -20.33 9.55 -18.21
CA ALA A 162 -21.57 8.82 -18.44
C ALA A 162 -22.63 9.13 -17.37
N GLY A 163 -22.23 9.23 -16.10
CA GLY A 163 -23.12 9.64 -14.99
C GLY A 163 -23.65 11.06 -15.14
N GLN A 164 -22.77 12.02 -15.48
CA GLN A 164 -23.17 13.42 -15.71
C GLN A 164 -24.14 13.59 -16.89
N ARG A 165 -24.00 12.77 -17.95
CA ARG A 165 -24.98 12.76 -19.07
C ARG A 165 -26.32 12.20 -18.63
N ALA A 166 -26.32 11.07 -17.90
CA ALA A 166 -27.55 10.48 -17.39
C ALA A 166 -28.31 11.42 -16.45
N ASP A 167 -27.60 12.21 -15.63
CA ASP A 167 -28.20 13.22 -14.75
C ASP A 167 -28.76 14.42 -15.55
N ALA A 168 -28.09 14.85 -16.63
CA ALA A 168 -28.57 15.92 -17.51
C ALA A 168 -29.80 15.50 -18.35
N ASP A 169 -29.86 14.24 -18.80
CA ASP A 169 -31.01 13.69 -19.52
C ASP A 169 -32.22 13.42 -18.59
N ALA A 170 -32.01 13.44 -17.27
CA ALA A 170 -33.05 13.24 -16.25
C ALA A 170 -33.65 14.55 -15.72
N GLU A 171 -33.13 15.71 -16.09
CA GLU A 171 -33.70 17.01 -15.72
C GLU A 171 -34.92 17.30 -16.64
N PRO A 172 -36.16 17.34 -16.12
CA PRO A 172 -37.33 17.58 -16.97
C PRO A 172 -37.26 19.00 -17.51
N ALA A 173 -37.39 19.15 -18.83
CA ALA A 173 -37.48 20.44 -19.51
C ALA A 173 -38.65 21.25 -18.90
N ALA A 174 -38.34 22.13 -17.96
CA ALA A 174 -39.26 23.13 -17.48
C ALA A 174 -39.32 24.24 -18.53
N GLY A 175 -40.20 24.05 -19.52
CA GLY A 175 -40.47 24.99 -20.59
C GLY A 175 -41.83 24.69 -21.18
N ASP A 176 -42.83 25.36 -20.61
CA ASP A 176 -44.18 25.55 -21.14
C ASP A 176 -44.11 26.10 -22.58
N ASP A 177 -44.78 25.43 -23.52
CA ASP A 177 -45.60 26.07 -24.55
C ASP A 177 -46.30 25.01 -25.41
N THR A 178 -47.63 25.03 -25.32
CA THR A 178 -48.57 24.45 -26.27
C THR A 178 -48.49 25.18 -27.62
N ASP A 179 -48.27 24.46 -28.72
CA ASP A 179 -49.18 24.38 -29.87
C ASP A 179 -48.53 23.78 -31.14
N ALA A 180 -49.42 23.22 -31.97
CA ALA A 180 -49.31 22.93 -33.40
C ALA A 180 -48.90 21.51 -33.85
N ILE A 181 -49.94 20.83 -34.31
CA ILE A 181 -49.98 19.64 -35.17
C ILE A 181 -49.51 20.01 -36.59
N SER A 182 -48.65 19.19 -37.22
CA SER A 182 -48.74 18.89 -38.66
C SER A 182 -47.90 17.66 -39.04
N GLU A 183 -48.37 16.97 -40.07
CA GLU A 183 -48.12 15.59 -40.46
C GLU A 183 -46.86 15.33 -41.29
N SER A 184 -46.61 14.03 -41.46
CA SER A 184 -46.17 13.35 -42.68
C SER A 184 -44.68 13.03 -42.83
N GLY A 185 -44.41 11.76 -43.16
CA GLY A 185 -43.09 11.29 -43.56
C GLY A 185 -42.86 9.82 -43.24
N ILE A 186 -43.65 8.94 -43.85
CA ILE A 186 -43.25 7.53 -44.03
C ILE A 186 -42.05 7.54 -44.97
N ASP A 187 -40.90 7.01 -44.54
CA ASP A 187 -39.96 6.42 -45.50
C ASP A 187 -39.34 5.14 -44.91
N GLU A 188 -39.60 4.08 -45.65
CA GLU A 188 -39.24 2.70 -45.41
C GLU A 188 -37.95 2.45 -46.19
N ARG A 189 -36.83 2.21 -45.50
CA ARG A 189 -35.64 1.69 -46.18
C ARG A 189 -34.86 0.72 -45.33
N THR A 190 -35.05 -0.55 -45.64
CA THR A 190 -34.18 -1.67 -45.33
C THR A 190 -32.93 -1.63 -46.21
N ASP A 191 -31.77 -1.90 -45.62
CA ASP A 191 -30.63 -2.47 -46.34
C ASP A 191 -29.80 -3.36 -45.39
N PRO A 192 -29.66 -4.67 -45.65
CA PRO A 192 -28.89 -5.58 -44.83
C PRO A 192 -27.61 -6.03 -45.57
N THR A 193 -26.51 -5.28 -45.54
CA THR A 193 -25.19 -5.84 -45.90
C THR A 193 -24.02 -5.10 -45.24
N ALA A 194 -23.48 -5.66 -44.15
CA ALA A 194 -22.09 -5.44 -43.75
C ALA A 194 -21.51 -6.76 -43.22
N GLY A 195 -20.67 -7.39 -44.05
CA GLY A 195 -19.99 -8.64 -43.72
C GLY A 195 -18.97 -8.48 -42.58
N PRO A 196 -18.56 -9.58 -41.93
CA PRO A 196 -17.66 -9.52 -40.79
C PRO A 196 -16.24 -9.14 -41.25
N ALA A 197 -15.76 -7.98 -40.81
CA ALA A 197 -14.37 -7.58 -41.00
C ALA A 197 -13.44 -8.59 -40.31
N SER A 198 -12.55 -9.15 -41.13
CA SER A 198 -11.56 -10.16 -40.80
C SER A 198 -10.60 -9.71 -39.71
N GLY A 199 -10.14 -10.70 -38.94
CA GLY A 199 -9.35 -10.51 -37.73
C GLY A 199 -8.05 -9.72 -37.92
N GLN A 200 -7.77 -8.90 -36.92
CA GLN A 200 -6.41 -8.65 -36.49
C GLN A 200 -6.22 -9.32 -35.13
N LEU A 201 -5.57 -10.49 -35.17
CA LEU A 201 -4.84 -11.02 -34.03
C LEU A 201 -3.69 -10.05 -33.76
N VAL A 202 -3.94 -9.05 -32.92
CA VAL A 202 -2.90 -8.19 -32.37
C VAL A 202 -1.99 -9.08 -31.54
N GLY A 203 -0.77 -9.27 -32.04
CA GLY A 203 0.26 -10.04 -31.39
C GLY A 203 0.46 -9.61 -29.94
N THR A 204 0.58 -10.61 -29.06
CA THR A 204 0.97 -10.48 -27.67
C THR A 204 2.44 -10.09 -27.55
N GLY A 205 2.82 -8.93 -28.12
CA GLY A 205 4.06 -8.27 -27.77
C GLY A 205 3.98 -7.86 -26.30
N GLY A 206 4.87 -8.41 -25.48
CA GLY A 206 4.91 -8.20 -24.03
C GLY A 206 4.74 -6.73 -23.68
N GLN A 207 3.55 -6.39 -23.18
CA GLN A 207 3.20 -5.02 -22.81
C GLN A 207 4.09 -4.60 -21.63
N PRO A 208 4.70 -3.39 -21.64
CA PRO A 208 5.41 -2.89 -20.48
C PRO A 208 4.48 -2.92 -19.26
N THR A 209 4.90 -3.58 -18.19
CA THR A 209 4.10 -3.78 -16.97
C THR A 209 3.59 -2.44 -16.47
N GLY A 210 2.26 -2.27 -16.38
CA GLY A 210 1.67 -1.04 -15.86
C GLY A 210 1.94 -0.89 -14.36
N TRP A 211 1.82 0.34 -13.82
CA TRP A 211 1.94 0.59 -12.38
C TRP A 211 1.06 -0.31 -11.51
N ARG A 212 -0.09 -0.74 -12.05
CA ARG A 212 -0.99 -1.72 -11.43
C ARG A 212 -0.35 -3.10 -11.26
N ASP A 213 0.37 -3.58 -12.27
CA ASP A 213 0.99 -4.90 -12.24
C ASP A 213 2.19 -4.90 -11.30
N VAL A 214 2.96 -3.81 -11.28
CA VAL A 214 4.02 -3.62 -10.29
C VAL A 214 3.45 -3.60 -8.86
N GLY A 215 2.40 -2.81 -8.61
CA GLY A 215 1.76 -2.76 -7.28
C GLY A 215 1.16 -4.10 -6.84
N ARG A 216 0.60 -4.89 -7.78
CA ARG A 216 0.15 -6.27 -7.53
C ARG A 216 1.32 -7.21 -7.22
N GLY A 217 2.41 -7.12 -7.98
CA GLY A 217 3.62 -7.92 -7.77
C GLY A 217 4.24 -7.64 -6.39
N VAL A 218 4.35 -6.37 -6.00
CA VAL A 218 4.81 -5.99 -4.66
C VAL A 218 3.86 -6.50 -3.59
N ALA A 219 2.54 -6.32 -3.74
CA ALA A 219 1.57 -6.83 -2.76
C ALA A 219 1.67 -8.36 -2.59
N ALA A 220 1.81 -9.10 -3.70
CA ALA A 220 2.03 -10.54 -3.66
C ALA A 220 3.34 -10.89 -2.95
N LEU A 221 4.44 -10.22 -3.28
CA LEU A 221 5.75 -10.42 -2.65
C LEU A 221 5.69 -10.18 -1.13
N VAL A 222 5.06 -9.09 -0.69
CA VAL A 222 4.91 -8.77 0.74
C VAL A 222 4.17 -9.90 1.45
N LEU A 223 3.03 -10.32 0.91
CA LEU A 223 2.19 -11.34 1.53
C LEU A 223 2.88 -12.71 1.55
N THR A 224 3.47 -13.15 0.44
CA THR A 224 4.13 -14.46 0.35
C THR A 224 5.38 -14.52 1.21
N ALA A 225 6.19 -13.47 1.24
CA ALA A 225 7.36 -13.40 2.08
C ALA A 225 6.96 -13.42 3.57
N PHE A 226 5.92 -12.67 3.98
CA PHE A 226 5.49 -12.68 5.37
C PHE A 226 4.88 -14.02 5.82
N LEU A 227 4.07 -14.67 4.97
CA LEU A 227 3.56 -16.00 5.27
C LEU A 227 4.70 -17.02 5.40
N THR A 228 5.70 -16.92 4.52
CA THR A 228 6.91 -17.75 4.59
C THR A 228 7.67 -17.48 5.90
N CYS A 229 7.84 -16.23 6.29
CA CYS A 229 8.43 -15.83 7.56
C CYS A 229 7.68 -16.48 8.74
N ALA A 230 6.35 -16.31 8.81
CA ALA A 230 5.54 -16.85 9.88
C ALA A 230 5.69 -18.38 10.00
N THR A 231 5.70 -19.09 8.87
CA THR A 231 5.96 -20.54 8.85
C THR A 231 7.37 -20.88 9.36
N LEU A 232 8.41 -20.23 8.84
CA LEU A 232 9.79 -20.49 9.24
C LEU A 232 10.03 -20.21 10.73
N VAL A 233 9.49 -19.11 11.25
CA VAL A 233 9.62 -18.79 12.68
C VAL A 233 8.85 -19.78 13.55
N THR A 234 7.69 -20.26 13.11
CA THR A 234 6.96 -21.32 13.82
C THR A 234 7.76 -22.62 13.86
N LEU A 235 8.43 -22.98 12.75
CA LEU A 235 9.29 -24.16 12.69
C LEU A 235 10.54 -24.04 13.58
N ASP A 236 11.13 -22.85 13.69
CA ASP A 236 12.26 -22.57 14.60
C ASP A 236 11.81 -22.71 16.06
N HIS A 237 10.69 -22.09 16.46
CA HIS A 237 10.14 -22.22 17.81
C HIS A 237 9.77 -23.66 18.18
N ALA A 238 9.30 -24.46 17.21
CA ALA A 238 8.99 -25.87 17.43
C ALA A 238 10.24 -26.77 17.48
N GLY A 239 11.44 -26.22 17.24
CA GLY A 239 12.68 -26.98 17.16
C GLY A 239 12.81 -27.87 15.91
N LEU A 240 11.89 -27.73 14.94
CA LEU A 240 11.87 -28.53 13.71
C LEU A 240 12.83 -27.98 12.64
N PHE A 241 13.09 -26.67 12.67
CA PHE A 241 14.11 -26.04 11.84
C PHE A 241 14.84 -24.95 12.64
N PRO A 242 15.75 -25.33 13.55
CA PRO A 242 16.50 -24.37 14.36
C PRO A 242 17.33 -23.44 13.48
N GLY A 243 17.24 -22.13 13.72
CA GLY A 243 17.96 -21.15 12.91
C GLY A 243 17.32 -20.86 11.55
N ALA A 244 16.04 -21.18 11.38
CA ALA A 244 15.32 -20.88 10.14
C ALA A 244 15.41 -19.39 9.80
N PRO A 245 15.57 -19.02 8.51
CA PRO A 245 15.84 -17.63 8.12
C PRO A 245 14.56 -16.77 8.08
N GLY A 246 13.70 -16.87 9.10
CA GLY A 246 12.43 -16.14 9.18
C GLY A 246 12.61 -14.62 9.09
N GLY A 247 13.55 -14.06 9.85
CA GLY A 247 13.88 -12.62 9.83
C GLY A 247 14.29 -12.09 8.45
N ALA A 248 14.89 -12.91 7.59
CA ALA A 248 15.20 -12.50 6.20
C ALA A 248 13.91 -12.29 5.39
N PHE A 249 12.94 -13.18 5.51
CA PHE A 249 11.65 -13.08 4.81
C PHE A 249 10.77 -11.96 5.36
N GLU A 250 10.81 -11.70 6.67
CA GLU A 250 10.18 -10.52 7.26
C GLU A 250 10.74 -9.23 6.62
N ARG A 251 12.07 -9.10 6.54
CA ARG A 251 12.73 -7.96 5.92
C ARG A 251 12.35 -7.78 4.46
N ILE A 252 12.33 -8.86 3.68
CA ILE A 252 11.86 -8.81 2.29
C ILE A 252 10.43 -8.23 2.24
N ALA A 253 9.52 -8.70 3.09
CA ALA A 253 8.15 -8.21 3.14
C ALA A 253 8.09 -6.72 3.51
N ILE A 254 8.71 -6.33 4.62
CA ILE A 254 8.64 -4.94 5.12
C ILE A 254 9.38 -3.98 4.18
N TYR A 255 10.58 -4.33 3.72
CA TYR A 255 11.40 -3.47 2.86
C TYR A 255 10.74 -3.26 1.50
N ALA A 256 10.22 -4.31 0.87
CA ALA A 256 9.51 -4.18 -0.41
C ALA A 256 8.27 -3.29 -0.26
N GLY A 257 7.47 -3.52 0.79
CA GLY A 257 6.26 -2.74 1.06
C GLY A 257 6.55 -1.26 1.32
N ILE A 258 7.52 -0.95 2.20
CA ILE A 258 7.84 0.44 2.55
C ILE A 258 8.61 1.18 1.44
N ALA A 259 9.48 0.49 0.70
CA ALA A 259 10.17 1.08 -0.45
C ALA A 259 9.18 1.45 -1.56
N TRP A 260 8.23 0.56 -1.84
CA TRP A 260 7.16 0.84 -2.80
C TRP A 260 6.24 1.97 -2.32
N LEU A 261 5.81 1.95 -1.05
CA LEU A 261 5.06 3.05 -0.43
C LEU A 261 5.78 4.39 -0.64
N GLY A 262 7.08 4.45 -0.35
CA GLY A 262 7.88 5.66 -0.50
C GLY A 262 8.00 6.12 -1.95
N ALA A 263 8.34 5.23 -2.86
CA ALA A 263 8.50 5.55 -4.28
C ALA A 263 7.17 5.99 -4.94
N ALA A 264 6.10 5.19 -4.74
CA ALA A 264 4.80 5.48 -5.31
C ALA A 264 4.13 6.69 -4.64
N GLY A 265 4.28 6.84 -3.32
CA GLY A 265 3.81 7.99 -2.56
C GLY A 265 4.48 9.28 -3.02
N THR A 266 5.80 9.31 -3.15
CA THR A 266 6.56 10.44 -3.69
C THR A 266 6.05 10.82 -5.08
N ARG A 267 5.85 9.84 -5.96
CA ARG A 267 5.33 10.09 -7.32
C ARG A 267 3.93 10.69 -7.30
N LEU A 268 3.02 10.20 -6.47
CA LEU A 268 1.68 10.78 -6.35
C LEU A 268 1.69 12.19 -5.76
N LEU A 269 2.51 12.44 -4.73
CA LEU A 269 2.59 13.75 -4.07
C LEU A 269 3.26 14.81 -4.92
N THR A 270 4.09 14.40 -5.88
CA THR A 270 4.80 15.31 -6.79
C THR A 270 4.07 15.57 -8.10
N ARG A 271 3.03 14.77 -8.43
CA ARG A 271 2.18 15.02 -9.60
C ARG A 271 1.52 16.41 -9.49
N PRO A 272 1.47 17.17 -10.59
CA PRO A 272 0.72 18.42 -10.63
C PRO A 272 -0.77 18.21 -10.32
#